data_AF-A0A3D5J2B0-F1
#
_entry.id   AF-A0A3D5J2B0-F1
#
_cell.length_a   1.000
_cell.length_b   1.000
_cell.length_c   1.000
_cell.angle_alpha   90.00
_cell.angle_beta   90.00
_cell.angle_gamma   90.00
#
_symmetry.space_group_name_H-M   'P 1'
#
loop_
_entity.id
_entity.type
_entity.pdbx_description
1 polymer ?
#
loop_
_entity_poly.entity_id
_entity_poly.type
_entity_poly.pdbx_seq_one_letter_code
_entity_poly.pdbx_strand_id
1 'polypeptide(L)'
;MKEIDINCDLGEGGDYDHLLMPLISSCNIACGGHAGDIKTMRKTLNLAFENNTNIGAHPSYPDRENFGRRSMQIAAKDLKKSIRDQVISLQEIAKAKGV
;
A
#
# COMPACT_ATOMS: atom_id res chain seq x y z
N MET A 1 13.85 23.54 -12.31
CA MET A 1 13.49 22.36 -13.14
C MET A 1 12.04 22.01 -12.85
N LYS A 2 11.31 21.43 -13.82
CA LYS A 2 10.01 20.83 -13.53
C LYS A 2 10.24 19.42 -12.99
N GLU A 3 9.55 19.09 -11.91
CA GLU A 3 9.62 17.79 -11.24
C GLU A 3 8.27 17.08 -11.40
N ILE A 4 8.30 15.77 -11.61
CA ILE A 4 7.11 14.92 -11.76
C ILE A 4 7.26 13.77 -10.77
N ASP A 5 6.23 13.52 -9.98
CA ASP A 5 6.11 12.32 -9.15
C ASP A 5 5.68 11.14 -10.01
N ILE A 6 6.47 10.07 -9.99
CA ILE A 6 6.09 8.78 -10.58
C ILE A 6 5.74 7.86 -9.43
N ASN A 7 4.51 7.33 -9.43
CA ASN A 7 4.06 6.38 -8.43
C ASN A 7 3.71 5.01 -9.01
N CYS A 8 3.80 3.99 -8.16
CA CYS A 8 3.41 2.62 -8.50
C CYS A 8 2.77 1.92 -7.28
N ASP A 9 1.76 1.11 -7.55
CA ASP A 9 1.12 0.25 -6.56
C ASP A 9 2.01 -0.98 -6.30
N LEU A 10 2.42 -1.17 -5.04
CA LEU A 10 3.38 -2.20 -4.61
C LEU A 10 2.88 -2.91 -3.34
N GLY A 11 3.58 -3.97 -2.92
CA GLY A 11 3.19 -4.78 -1.76
C GLY A 11 1.98 -5.69 -2.01
N GLU A 12 1.60 -5.85 -3.27
CA GLU A 12 0.48 -6.69 -3.71
C GLU A 12 0.83 -8.18 -3.88
N GLY A 13 2.11 -8.53 -3.72
CA GLY A 13 2.61 -9.91 -3.87
C GLY A 13 3.32 -10.19 -5.20
N GLY A 14 3.70 -9.14 -5.94
CA GLY A 14 4.50 -9.25 -7.16
C GLY A 14 5.96 -9.61 -6.89
N ASP A 15 6.57 -10.32 -7.85
CA ASP A 15 7.98 -10.72 -7.76
C ASP A 15 8.95 -9.54 -7.99
N TYR A 16 8.47 -8.45 -8.59
CA TYR A 16 9.30 -7.38 -9.15
C TYR A 16 9.23 -6.05 -8.38
N ASP A 17 8.59 -5.98 -7.22
CA ASP A 17 8.50 -4.74 -6.43
C ASP A 17 9.86 -4.09 -6.19
N HIS A 18 10.89 -4.92 -5.94
CA HIS A 18 12.27 -4.49 -5.71
C HIS A 18 12.95 -3.90 -6.96
N LEU A 19 12.52 -4.29 -8.16
CA LEU A 19 13.03 -3.74 -9.42
C LEU A 19 12.36 -2.41 -9.77
N LEU A 20 11.11 -2.21 -9.34
CA LEU A 20 10.34 -0.99 -9.58
C LEU A 20 10.66 0.13 -8.60
N MET A 21 10.91 -0.20 -7.32
CA MET A 21 11.18 0.78 -6.27
C MET A 21 12.25 1.84 -6.61
N PRO A 22 13.43 1.50 -7.19
CA PRO A 22 14.44 2.51 -7.54
C PRO A 22 14.04 3.42 -8.72
N LEU A 23 12.94 3.12 -9.42
CA LEU A 23 12.50 3.85 -10.62
C LEU A 23 11.37 4.85 -10.34
N ILE A 24 10.87 4.89 -9.10
CA ILE A 24 9.68 5.66 -8.73
C ILE A 24 9.96 6.65 -7.59
N SER A 25 9.17 7.72 -7.55
CA SER A 25 9.20 8.76 -6.53
C SER A 25 8.36 8.38 -5.30
N SER A 26 7.23 7.70 -5.52
CA SER A 26 6.27 7.30 -4.48
C SER A 26 5.78 5.86 -4.68
N CYS A 27 5.56 5.12 -3.60
CA CYS A 27 4.96 3.79 -3.64
C CYS A 27 3.63 3.76 -2.88
N ASN A 28 2.60 3.19 -3.50
CA ASN A 28 1.29 2.97 -2.87
C ASN A 28 1.26 1.53 -2.35
N ILE A 29 1.36 1.34 -1.03
CA ILE A 29 1.52 0.02 -0.41
C ILE A 29 0.15 -0.59 -0.09
N ALA A 30 -0.14 -1.79 -0.60
CA ALA A 30 -1.37 -2.51 -0.33
C ALA A 30 -1.56 -2.81 1.17
N CYS A 31 -2.76 -2.54 1.69
CA CYS A 31 -3.05 -2.53 3.13
C CYS A 31 -3.90 -3.71 3.63
N GLY A 32 -4.01 -4.80 2.87
CA GLY A 32 -4.72 -6.01 3.26
C GLY A 32 -6.16 -6.14 2.77
N GLY A 33 -6.77 -5.05 2.27
CA GLY A 33 -8.13 -5.05 1.72
C GLY A 33 -8.26 -5.94 0.48
N HIS A 34 -7.55 -5.60 -0.59
CA HIS A 34 -7.48 -6.38 -1.83
C HIS A 34 -6.27 -7.31 -1.88
N ALA A 35 -5.14 -6.83 -1.37
CA ALA A 35 -3.87 -7.52 -1.43
C ALA A 35 -2.98 -7.11 -0.26
N GLY A 36 -1.86 -7.82 -0.11
CA GLY A 36 -0.90 -7.61 0.96
C GLY A 36 -1.37 -8.12 2.33
N ASP A 37 -0.44 -8.09 3.27
CA ASP A 37 -0.60 -8.44 4.69
C ASP A 37 0.49 -7.72 5.50
N ILE A 38 0.56 -7.97 6.81
CA ILE A 38 1.58 -7.36 7.69
C ILE A 38 3.00 -7.68 7.20
N LYS A 39 3.26 -8.89 6.71
CA LYS A 39 4.58 -9.32 6.24
C LYS A 39 4.95 -8.61 4.94
N THR A 40 4.04 -8.49 3.98
CA THR A 40 4.30 -7.76 2.73
C THR A 40 4.43 -6.27 2.98
N MET A 41 3.56 -5.65 3.80
CA MET A 41 3.69 -4.24 4.19
C MET A 41 5.07 -3.96 4.81
N ARG A 42 5.54 -4.83 5.73
CA ARG A 42 6.90 -4.72 6.27
C ARG A 42 7.95 -4.80 5.17
N LYS A 43 7.88 -5.79 4.28
CA LYS A 43 8.86 -5.94 3.19
C LYS A 43 8.90 -4.70 2.30
N THR A 44 7.75 -4.20 1.87
CA THR A 44 7.64 -3.04 0.97
C THR A 44 8.10 -1.76 1.64
N LEU A 45 7.80 -1.55 2.93
CA LEU A 45 8.34 -0.42 3.69
C LEU A 45 9.87 -0.42 3.76
N ASN A 46 10.51 -1.59 3.90
CA ASN A 46 11.98 -1.68 3.87
C ASN A 46 12.52 -1.28 2.50
N LEU A 47 11.92 -1.80 1.42
CA LEU A 47 12.33 -1.46 0.07
C LEU A 47 12.19 0.05 -0.17
N ALA A 48 11.09 0.66 0.25
CA ALA A 48 10.86 2.10 0.09
C ALA A 48 11.90 2.93 0.86
N PHE A 49 12.19 2.54 2.11
CA PHE A 49 13.22 3.18 2.92
C PHE A 49 14.61 3.08 2.29
N GLU A 50 15.00 1.89 1.81
CA GLU A 50 16.30 1.66 1.15
C GLU A 50 16.47 2.46 -0.15
N ASN A 51 15.37 2.82 -0.83
CA ASN A 51 15.37 3.54 -2.10
C ASN A 51 14.99 5.03 -1.96
N ASN A 52 14.76 5.54 -0.74
CA ASN A 52 14.27 6.90 -0.48
C ASN A 52 12.97 7.25 -1.23
N THR A 53 12.07 6.28 -1.35
CA THR A 53 10.77 6.43 -2.01
C THR A 53 9.72 6.91 -1.00
N ASN A 54 8.87 7.86 -1.38
CA ASN A 54 7.75 8.30 -0.55
C ASN A 54 6.74 7.17 -0.34
N ILE A 55 6.18 7.06 0.87
CA ILE A 55 5.28 5.97 1.23
C ILE A 55 3.83 6.46 1.29
N GLY A 56 2.95 5.78 0.56
CA GLY A 56 1.50 5.99 0.60
C GLY A 56 0.75 4.69 0.95
N ALA A 57 -0.41 4.84 1.59
CA ALA A 57 -1.34 3.72 1.77
C ALA A 57 -2.14 3.49 0.49
N HIS A 58 -2.32 2.22 0.10
CA HIS A 58 -3.19 1.80 -1.00
C HIS A 58 -4.38 0.98 -0.46
N PRO A 59 -5.34 1.62 0.22
CA PRO A 59 -6.52 0.96 0.73
C PRO A 59 -7.50 0.65 -0.40
N SER A 60 -8.33 -0.36 -0.20
CA SER A 60 -9.31 -0.79 -1.19
C SER A 60 -10.56 -1.36 -0.52
N TYR A 61 -11.49 -1.82 -1.34
CA TYR A 61 -12.55 -2.69 -0.85
C TYR A 61 -11.96 -3.95 -0.18
N PRO A 62 -12.59 -4.48 0.88
CA PRO A 62 -12.18 -5.73 1.52
C PRO A 62 -12.60 -6.94 0.66
N ASP A 63 -12.06 -7.01 -0.55
CA ASP A 63 -12.43 -7.96 -1.60
C ASP A 63 -11.18 -8.58 -2.21
N ARG A 64 -10.56 -9.50 -1.47
CA ARG A 64 -9.34 -10.19 -1.91
C ARG A 64 -9.58 -11.10 -3.10
N GLU A 65 -10.74 -11.75 -3.17
CA GLU A 65 -11.08 -12.69 -4.25
C GLU A 65 -11.10 -12.00 -5.62
N ASN A 66 -11.51 -10.73 -5.67
CA ASN A 66 -11.54 -9.95 -6.90
C ASN A 66 -10.49 -8.83 -6.93
N PHE A 67 -9.49 -8.90 -6.06
CA PHE A 67 -8.39 -7.93 -6.01
C PHE A 67 -8.86 -6.48 -5.85
N GLY A 68 -9.98 -6.25 -5.16
CA GLY A 68 -10.57 -4.92 -4.96
C GLY A 68 -11.06 -4.24 -6.24
N ARG A 69 -11.09 -4.95 -7.38
CA ARG A 69 -11.44 -4.39 -8.70
C ARG A 69 -12.94 -4.39 -8.97
N ARG A 70 -13.76 -4.96 -8.08
CA ARG A 70 -15.21 -4.91 -8.16
C ARG A 70 -15.77 -3.93 -7.16
N SER A 71 -16.73 -3.12 -7.61
CA SER A 71 -17.49 -2.28 -6.70
C SER A 71 -18.33 -3.16 -5.78
N MET A 72 -18.20 -2.97 -4.47
CA MET A 72 -18.99 -3.69 -3.48
C MET A 72 -20.20 -2.86 -3.06
N GLN A 73 -21.36 -3.49 -2.89
CA GLN A 73 -22.43 -2.88 -2.10
C GLN A 73 -22.07 -2.98 -0.62
N ILE A 74 -21.50 -1.90 -0.09
CA ILE A 74 -21.09 -1.77 1.30
C ILE A 74 -21.65 -0.46 1.86
N ALA A 75 -22.12 -0.47 3.11
CA ALA A 75 -22.61 0.74 3.74
C ALA A 75 -21.44 1.73 3.94
N ALA A 76 -21.71 3.03 3.76
CA ALA A 76 -20.66 4.05 3.83
C ALA A 76 -19.91 4.07 5.18
N LYS A 77 -20.60 3.74 6.28
CA LYS A 77 -19.98 3.62 7.62
C LYS A 77 -18.94 2.49 7.68
N ASP A 78 -19.23 1.36 7.04
CA ASP A 78 -18.39 0.16 7.06
C ASP A 78 -17.22 0.32 6.09
N LEU A 79 -17.44 0.98 4.94
CA LEU A 79 -16.36 1.36 4.03
C LEU A 79 -15.38 2.34 4.70
N LYS A 80 -15.88 3.37 5.39
CA LYS A 80 -15.02 4.30 6.15
C LYS A 80 -14.21 3.59 7.23
N LYS A 81 -14.82 2.66 7.95
CA LYS A 81 -14.12 1.85 8.95
C LYS A 81 -13.04 0.99 8.29
N SER A 82 -13.37 0.27 7.22
CA SER A 82 -12.43 -0.57 6.48
C SER A 82 -11.21 0.22 5.97
N ILE A 83 -11.44 1.38 5.33
CA ILE A 83 -10.35 2.24 4.84
C ILE A 83 -9.49 2.75 6.01
N ARG A 84 -10.12 3.18 7.11
CA ARG A 84 -9.38 3.65 8.30
C ARG A 84 -8.50 2.55 8.87
N ASP A 85 -9.05 1.36 9.06
CA ASP A 85 -8.33 0.23 9.66
C ASP A 85 -7.12 -0.17 8.78
N GLN A 86 -7.29 -0.17 7.46
CA GLN A 86 -6.21 -0.41 6.49
C GLN A 86 -5.08 0.62 6.60
N VAL A 87 -5.42 1.92 6.65
CA VAL A 87 -4.42 3.00 6.76
C VAL A 87 -3.70 2.94 8.12
N ILE A 88 -4.43 2.71 9.21
CA ILE A 88 -3.83 2.58 10.56
C ILE A 88 -2.88 1.40 10.60
N SER A 89 -3.24 0.26 10.00
CA SER A 89 -2.38 -0.92 9.98
C SER A 89 -1.02 -0.61 9.34
N LEU A 90 -0.99 0.05 8.18
CA LEU A 90 0.27 0.47 7.55
C LEU A 90 1.03 1.48 8.43
N GLN A 91 0.32 2.47 8.99
CA GLN A 91 0.91 3.50 9.83
C GLN A 91 1.58 2.93 11.09
N GLU A 92 0.96 1.95 11.75
CA GLU A 92 1.53 1.29 12.92
C GLU A 92 2.80 0.51 12.58
N ILE A 93 2.81 -0.17 11.43
CA ILE A 93 3.97 -0.91 10.94
C ILE A 93 5.11 0.04 10.57
N ALA A 94 4.80 1.15 9.89
CA ALA A 94 5.78 2.18 9.54
C ALA A 94 6.39 2.82 10.79
N LYS A 95 5.55 3.24 11.74
CA LYS A 95 5.98 3.78 13.04
C LYS A 95 6.88 2.82 13.81
N ALA A 96 6.55 1.52 13.83
CA ALA A 96 7.38 0.51 14.49
C ALA A 96 8.76 0.33 13.83
N LYS A 97 8.92 0.75 12.57
CA LYS A 97 10.19 0.74 11.83
C LYS A 97 10.95 2.07 11.88
N GLY A 98 10.31 3.14 12.35
CA GLY A 98 10.89 4.49 12.31
C GLY A 98 10.88 5.10 10.92
N VAL A 99 9.93 4.69 10.08
CA VAL A 99 9.67 5.26 8.74
C VAL A 99 8.37 6.05 8.75
#